data_AF-A0AAU8X9V0-F1
#
_entry.id   AF-A0AAU8X9V0-F1
#
_cell.length_a   1.000
_cell.length_b   1.000
_cell.length_c   1.000
_cell.angle_alpha   90.00
_cell.angle_beta   90.00
_cell.angle_gamma   90.00
#
_symmetry.space_group_name_H-M   'P 1'
#
loop_
_entity.id
_entity.type
_entity.pdbx_description
1 polymer ?
#
loop_
_entity_poly.entity_id
_entity_poly.type
_entity_poly.pdbx_seq_one_letter_code
_entity_poly.pdbx_strand_id
1 'polypeptide(L)'
;MDSDYWFRLRGQSINPMIDAVTPLLGLVQRVRLLSRYDRVPELYQRVVTEIQAIEQELMAQGYENGVVLSFRYILCTFIDEAVMGRDWGSQSEWSEHSLLTRFHNETWGGEKVFVLLTRLQEDPVRYRDILEFIYLCLCLGFEGRYKVMSKGQGEFERIVKQLHKQLAPEASGEAPSVFHLDLGRQASRYQLRKQISLRSLFMGGALILAIIFGLYHHQLNNQTQDVLRQLGELLK
;
A
#
# COMPACT_ATOMS: atom_id res chain seq x y z
N MET A 1 48.03 7.22 -2.21
CA MET A 1 47.20 7.95 -3.16
C MET A 1 46.01 7.07 -3.49
N ASP A 2 44.87 7.52 -2.98
CA ASP A 2 43.50 7.30 -3.46
C ASP A 2 42.87 5.90 -3.32
N SER A 3 42.76 5.45 -2.08
CA SER A 3 41.57 4.72 -1.61
C SER A 3 40.69 5.75 -0.91
N ASP A 4 39.40 5.83 -1.26
CA ASP A 4 38.29 6.42 -0.46
C ASP A 4 37.27 7.28 -1.24
N TYR A 5 36.99 6.94 -2.50
CA TYR A 5 35.76 7.41 -3.16
C TYR A 5 34.84 6.24 -3.52
N TRP A 6 34.56 5.36 -2.56
CA TRP A 6 33.38 4.53 -2.69
C TRP A 6 32.18 5.39 -2.28
N PHE A 7 31.40 5.82 -3.27
CA PHE A 7 30.15 6.51 -3.01
C PHE A 7 29.20 5.50 -2.35
N ARG A 8 29.02 5.63 -1.04
CA ARG A 8 28.14 4.80 -0.22
C ARG A 8 26.68 5.10 -0.55
N LEU A 9 26.18 4.49 -1.62
CA LEU A 9 24.78 4.60 -2.10
C LEU A 9 23.74 4.07 -1.09
N ARG A 10 24.17 3.28 -0.11
CA ARG A 10 23.35 2.60 0.91
C ARG A 10 23.99 2.79 2.29
N GLY A 11 23.22 2.91 3.37
CA GLY A 11 23.73 3.07 4.74
C GLY A 11 23.17 4.25 5.54
N GLN A 12 22.12 4.92 5.05
CA GLN A 12 21.33 5.91 5.80
C GLN A 12 19.91 5.42 6.12
N SER A 13 19.65 4.12 5.94
CA SER A 13 18.36 3.52 6.26
C SER A 13 18.16 3.37 7.76
N ILE A 14 16.92 3.09 8.17
CA ILE A 14 16.50 2.91 9.57
C ILE A 14 17.37 1.86 10.28
N ASN A 15 17.65 0.74 9.60
CA ASN A 15 18.53 -0.33 10.07
C ASN A 15 19.14 -1.09 8.87
N PRO A 16 20.14 -1.98 9.09
CA PRO A 16 20.83 -2.67 8.00
C PRO A 16 19.92 -3.62 7.19
N MET A 17 18.90 -4.21 7.81
CA MET A 17 17.93 -5.07 7.13
C MET A 17 17.09 -4.28 6.12
N ILE A 18 16.64 -3.08 6.51
CA ILE A 18 15.88 -2.19 5.63
C ILE A 18 16.79 -1.62 4.55
N ASP A 19 18.04 -1.31 4.87
CA ASP A 19 19.03 -0.84 3.89
C ASP A 19 19.21 -1.84 2.73
N ALA A 20 19.38 -3.13 3.06
CA ALA A 20 19.55 -4.19 2.07
C ALA A 20 18.33 -4.32 1.13
N VAL A 21 17.11 -4.18 1.66
CA VAL A 21 15.86 -4.40 0.90
C VAL A 21 15.27 -3.14 0.25
N THR A 22 15.85 -1.96 0.51
CA THR A 22 15.37 -0.67 -0.02
C THR A 22 15.06 -0.68 -1.52
N PRO A 23 15.87 -1.29 -2.41
CA PRO A 23 15.54 -1.37 -3.85
C PRO A 23 14.22 -2.11 -4.13
N LEU A 24 13.95 -3.20 -3.41
CA LEU A 24 12.71 -3.97 -3.56
C LEU A 24 11.50 -3.24 -2.98
N LEU A 25 11.67 -2.46 -1.90
CA LEU A 25 10.61 -1.58 -1.39
C LEU A 25 10.19 -0.55 -2.44
N GLY A 26 11.16 0.09 -3.11
CA GLY A 26 10.90 1.01 -4.22
C GLY A 26 10.22 0.34 -5.41
N LEU A 27 10.64 -0.87 -5.76
CA LEU A 27 10.00 -1.69 -6.79
C LEU A 27 8.54 -1.97 -6.45
N VAL A 28 8.23 -2.36 -5.21
CA VAL A 28 6.84 -2.62 -4.78
C VAL A 28 5.97 -1.38 -4.91
N GLN A 29 6.47 -0.20 -4.51
CA GLN A 29 5.73 1.05 -4.72
C GLN A 29 5.46 1.30 -6.21
N ARG A 30 6.42 1.02 -7.08
CA ARG A 30 6.22 1.15 -8.53
C ARG A 30 5.17 0.17 -9.06
N VAL A 31 5.23 -1.11 -8.65
CA VAL A 31 4.28 -2.16 -9.04
C VAL A 31 2.84 -1.77 -8.72
N ARG A 32 2.61 -1.24 -7.51
CA ARG A 32 1.26 -0.83 -7.06
C ARG A 32 0.64 0.27 -7.93
N LEU A 33 1.46 1.07 -8.61
CA LEU A 33 1.02 2.14 -9.51
C LEU A 33 0.86 1.70 -10.97
N LEU A 34 1.37 0.53 -11.36
CA LEU A 34 1.36 0.06 -12.74
C LEU A 34 0.02 -0.61 -13.09
N SER A 35 -0.73 -0.03 -14.03
CA SER A 35 -1.96 -0.62 -14.56
C SER A 35 -1.72 -1.75 -15.57
N ARG A 36 -0.56 -1.76 -16.23
CA ARG A 36 -0.16 -2.78 -17.21
C ARG A 36 1.35 -2.99 -17.13
N TYR A 37 1.79 -4.23 -17.33
CA TYR A 37 3.18 -4.59 -17.46
C TYR A 37 3.32 -5.90 -18.25
N ASP A 38 4.03 -5.88 -19.37
CA ASP A 38 4.07 -7.03 -20.29
C ASP A 38 5.26 -7.98 -20.02
N ARG A 39 6.29 -7.54 -19.29
CA ARG A 39 7.56 -8.28 -19.10
C ARG A 39 7.65 -8.95 -17.72
N VAL A 40 6.56 -9.61 -17.32
CA VAL A 40 6.44 -10.24 -15.98
C VAL A 40 7.54 -11.27 -15.70
N PRO A 41 7.94 -12.16 -16.63
CA PRO A 41 9.00 -13.14 -16.37
C PRO A 41 10.36 -12.48 -16.06
N GLU A 42 10.71 -11.38 -16.75
CA GLU A 42 11.94 -10.63 -16.49
C GLU A 42 11.93 -10.00 -15.08
N LEU A 43 10.79 -9.42 -14.69
CA LEU A 43 10.60 -8.87 -13.34
C LEU A 43 10.75 -9.96 -12.28
N TYR A 44 10.13 -11.12 -12.50
CA TYR A 44 10.19 -12.24 -11.58
C TYR A 44 11.63 -12.70 -11.33
N GLN A 45 12.38 -12.97 -12.40
CA GLN A 45 13.78 -13.41 -12.28
C GLN A 45 14.64 -12.37 -11.57
N ARG A 46 14.45 -11.07 -11.90
CA ARG A 46 15.18 -10.00 -11.23
C ARG A 46 14.90 -9.94 -9.73
N VAL A 47 13.64 -10.09 -9.33
CA VAL A 47 13.26 -10.09 -7.91
C VAL A 47 13.81 -11.33 -7.19
N VAL A 48 13.77 -12.50 -7.82
CA VAL A 48 14.37 -13.72 -7.27
C VAL A 48 15.86 -13.54 -7.01
N THR A 49 16.62 -13.02 -7.99
CA THR A 49 18.05 -12.77 -7.83
C THR A 49 18.33 -11.76 -6.72
N GLU A 50 17.56 -10.67 -6.65
CA GLU A 50 17.75 -9.66 -5.61
C GLU A 50 17.46 -10.22 -4.20
N ILE A 51 16.41 -11.05 -4.04
CA ILE A 51 16.11 -11.71 -2.76
C ILE A 51 17.27 -12.61 -2.31
N GLN A 52 17.86 -13.38 -3.24
CA GLN A 52 19.01 -14.24 -2.93
C GLN A 52 20.25 -13.42 -2.56
N ALA A 53 20.48 -12.29 -3.23
CA ALA A 53 21.57 -11.38 -2.91
C ALA A 53 21.39 -10.74 -1.51
N ILE A 54 20.18 -10.29 -1.18
CA ILE A 54 19.86 -9.75 0.14
C ILE A 54 20.04 -10.81 1.24
N GLU A 55 19.60 -12.04 1.01
CA GLU A 55 19.81 -13.14 1.96
C GLU A 55 21.30 -13.36 2.25
N GLN A 56 22.14 -13.39 1.21
CA GLN A 56 23.60 -13.51 1.37
C GLN A 56 24.19 -12.31 2.11
N GLU A 57 23.73 -11.09 1.81
CA GLU A 57 24.17 -9.86 2.46
C GLU A 57 23.85 -9.87 3.96
N LEU A 58 22.62 -10.22 4.35
CA LEU A 58 22.21 -10.28 5.76
C LEU A 58 22.96 -11.39 6.52
N MET A 59 23.17 -12.55 5.90
CA MET A 59 23.97 -13.61 6.50
C MET A 59 25.43 -13.15 6.73
N ALA A 60 26.01 -12.42 5.77
CA ALA A 60 27.37 -11.87 5.90
C ALA A 60 27.48 -10.78 6.97
N GLN A 61 26.40 -10.06 7.25
CA GLN A 61 26.31 -9.09 8.35
C GLN A 61 26.11 -9.74 9.73
N GLY A 62 25.98 -11.07 9.79
CA GLY A 62 25.90 -11.82 11.05
C GLY A 62 24.49 -12.03 11.60
N TYR A 63 23.44 -11.77 10.80
CA TYR A 63 22.07 -12.09 11.22
C TYR A 63 21.89 -13.60 11.37
N GLU A 64 21.12 -14.01 12.38
CA GLU A 64 20.80 -15.42 12.60
C GLU A 64 19.99 -15.99 11.43
N ASN A 65 20.31 -17.21 10.99
CA ASN A 65 19.65 -17.83 9.83
C ASN A 65 18.11 -17.89 9.98
N GLY A 66 17.59 -18.18 11.18
CA GLY A 66 16.15 -18.19 11.44
C GLY A 66 15.49 -16.82 11.25
N VAL A 67 16.20 -15.74 11.57
CA VAL A 67 15.72 -14.36 11.35
C VAL A 67 15.74 -14.03 9.87
N VAL A 68 16.80 -14.39 9.15
CA VAL A 68 16.90 -14.20 7.69
C VAL A 68 15.82 -14.98 6.94
N LEU A 69 15.53 -16.22 7.34
CA LEU A 69 14.43 -17.00 6.76
C LEU A 69 13.05 -16.38 7.03
N SER A 70 12.83 -15.86 8.25
CA SER A 70 11.59 -15.15 8.60
C SER A 70 11.44 -13.85 7.79
N PHE A 71 12.53 -13.10 7.64
CA PHE A 71 12.60 -11.91 6.81
C PHE A 71 12.26 -12.23 5.34
N ARG A 72 12.91 -13.25 4.76
CA ARG A 72 12.65 -13.69 3.38
C ARG A 72 11.20 -14.10 3.17
N TYR A 73 10.61 -14.80 4.14
CA TYR A 73 9.20 -15.18 4.11
C TYR A 73 8.28 -13.96 4.02
N ILE A 74 8.50 -12.98 4.89
CA ILE A 74 7.71 -11.74 4.95
C ILE A 74 7.89 -10.94 3.66
N LEU A 75 9.13 -10.82 3.16
CA LEU A 75 9.44 -10.12 1.92
C LEU A 75 8.76 -10.76 0.70
N CYS A 76 8.83 -12.08 0.56
CA CYS A 76 8.15 -12.81 -0.52
C CYS A 76 6.64 -12.55 -0.46
N THR A 77 6.03 -12.72 0.72
CA THR A 77 4.60 -12.52 0.93
C THR A 77 4.18 -11.08 0.60
N PHE A 78 4.98 -10.09 0.99
CA PHE A 78 4.72 -8.67 0.72
C PHE A 78 4.76 -8.33 -0.77
N ILE A 79 5.78 -8.83 -1.48
CA ILE A 79 5.91 -8.60 -2.93
C ILE A 79 4.81 -9.34 -3.69
N ASP A 80 4.54 -10.60 -3.34
CA ASP A 80 3.49 -11.41 -3.96
C ASP A 80 2.13 -10.70 -3.81
N GLU A 81 1.78 -10.19 -2.63
CA GLU A 81 0.53 -9.45 -2.42
C GLU A 81 0.45 -8.19 -3.31
N ALA A 82 1.56 -7.45 -3.45
CA ALA A 82 1.59 -6.27 -4.28
C ALA A 82 1.39 -6.58 -5.77
N VAL A 83 2.01 -7.65 -6.28
CA VAL A 83 1.90 -8.09 -7.68
C VAL A 83 0.53 -8.70 -7.95
N MET A 84 0.06 -9.61 -7.09
CA MET A 84 -1.27 -10.24 -7.21
C MET A 84 -2.42 -9.25 -7.06
N GLY A 85 -2.17 -8.07 -6.46
CA GLY A 85 -3.12 -6.96 -6.43
C GLY A 85 -3.32 -6.25 -7.78
N ARG A 86 -2.59 -6.63 -8.84
CA ARG A 86 -2.70 -6.07 -10.20
C ARG A 86 -3.22 -7.14 -11.17
N ASP A 87 -4.04 -6.73 -12.13
CA ASP A 87 -4.61 -7.65 -13.14
C ASP A 87 -3.53 -8.39 -13.95
N TRP A 88 -2.47 -7.67 -14.37
CA TRP A 88 -1.35 -8.27 -15.09
C TRP A 88 -0.52 -9.23 -14.23
N GLY A 89 -0.57 -9.10 -12.90
CA GLY A 89 0.15 -9.98 -11.99
C GLY A 89 -0.64 -11.25 -11.72
N SER A 90 -1.93 -11.11 -11.40
CA SER A 90 -2.83 -12.24 -11.11
C SER A 90 -3.16 -13.11 -12.33
N GLN A 91 -2.97 -12.59 -13.55
CA GLN A 91 -3.18 -13.31 -14.82
C GLN A 91 -1.85 -13.76 -15.47
N SER A 92 -0.77 -13.85 -14.70
CA SER A 92 0.55 -14.23 -15.20
C SER A 92 1.10 -15.47 -14.50
N GLU A 93 2.22 -16.01 -14.99
CA GLU A 93 2.95 -17.12 -14.36
C GLU A 93 3.30 -16.87 -12.88
N TRP A 94 3.32 -15.60 -12.43
CA TRP A 94 3.55 -15.25 -11.02
C TRP A 94 2.48 -15.84 -10.09
N SER A 95 1.22 -15.97 -10.54
CA SER A 95 0.17 -16.58 -9.71
C SER A 95 0.36 -18.08 -9.53
N GLU A 96 0.96 -18.76 -10.51
CA GLU A 96 1.24 -20.19 -10.49
C GLU A 96 2.53 -20.51 -9.74
N HIS A 97 3.51 -19.61 -9.83
CA HIS A 97 4.85 -19.76 -9.26
C HIS A 97 5.24 -18.56 -8.39
N SER A 98 4.43 -18.24 -7.38
CA SER A 98 4.70 -17.12 -6.47
C SER A 98 6.09 -17.20 -5.81
N LEU A 99 6.61 -16.06 -5.34
CA LEU A 99 7.90 -16.05 -4.64
C LEU A 99 7.83 -16.89 -3.37
N LEU A 100 6.71 -16.83 -2.64
CA LEU A 100 6.50 -17.61 -1.43
C LEU A 100 6.55 -19.12 -1.73
N THR A 101 5.92 -19.54 -2.82
CA THR A 101 5.98 -20.95 -3.25
C THR A 101 7.39 -21.34 -3.63
N ARG A 102 8.12 -20.50 -4.36
CA ARG A 102 9.50 -20.77 -4.76
C ARG A 102 10.46 -20.91 -3.57
N PHE A 103 10.40 -20.00 -2.60
CA PHE A 103 11.38 -19.92 -1.51
C PHE A 103 10.99 -20.68 -0.25
N HIS A 104 9.69 -20.93 -0.04
CA HIS A 104 9.16 -21.51 1.19
C HIS A 104 8.19 -22.67 0.94
N ASN A 105 7.91 -23.02 -0.33
CA ASN A 105 6.97 -24.08 -0.69
C ASN A 105 5.58 -23.88 -0.04
N GLU A 106 5.15 -22.62 0.05
CA GLU A 106 3.86 -22.22 0.61
C GLU A 106 3.10 -21.31 -0.37
N THR A 107 1.77 -21.41 -0.37
CA THR A 107 0.90 -20.64 -1.27
C THR A 107 0.08 -19.56 -0.55
N TRP A 108 0.06 -19.54 0.79
CA TRP A 108 -0.71 -18.60 1.58
C TRP A 108 0.06 -18.09 2.80
N GLY A 109 0.71 -16.94 2.68
CA GLY A 109 1.53 -16.35 3.75
C GLY A 109 0.90 -15.19 4.52
N GLY A 110 -0.20 -14.62 4.02
CA GLY A 110 -0.80 -13.40 4.58
C GLY A 110 -1.29 -13.52 6.02
N GLU A 111 -1.53 -14.74 6.52
CA GLU A 111 -1.80 -15.00 7.94
C GLU A 111 -0.53 -15.27 8.75
N LYS A 112 0.38 -16.09 8.20
CA LYS A 112 1.61 -16.50 8.87
C LYS A 112 2.53 -15.33 9.17
N VAL A 113 2.54 -14.27 8.35
CA VAL A 113 3.26 -13.02 8.64
C VAL A 113 2.85 -12.43 9.99
N PHE A 114 1.56 -12.45 10.36
CA PHE A 114 1.11 -11.92 11.65
C PHE A 114 1.37 -12.87 12.82
N VAL A 115 1.46 -14.18 12.56
CA VAL A 115 1.95 -15.15 13.54
C VAL A 115 3.44 -14.92 13.83
N LEU A 116 4.24 -14.70 12.79
CA LEU A 116 5.65 -14.34 12.93
C LEU A 116 5.81 -13.02 13.68
N LEU A 117 5.02 -11.98 13.33
CA LEU A 117 5.02 -10.71 14.04
C LEU A 117 4.79 -10.90 15.54
N THR A 118 3.75 -11.63 15.93
CA THR A 118 3.45 -11.89 17.36
C THR A 118 4.63 -12.53 18.08
N ARG A 119 5.29 -13.53 17.46
CA ARG A 119 6.46 -14.21 18.04
C ARG A 119 7.67 -13.28 18.17
N LEU A 120 7.94 -12.48 17.15
CA LEU A 120 9.06 -11.52 17.16
C LEU A 120 8.84 -10.41 18.20
N GLN A 121 7.58 -10.06 18.49
CA GLN A 121 7.24 -9.09 19.52
C GLN A 121 7.49 -9.57 20.96
N GLU A 122 7.76 -10.87 21.18
CA GLU A 122 8.13 -11.41 22.50
C GLU A 122 9.51 -10.93 22.95
N ASP A 123 10.42 -10.64 22.01
CA ASP A 123 11.76 -10.07 22.28
C ASP A 123 12.07 -8.92 21.29
N PRO A 124 11.44 -7.74 21.48
CA PRO A 124 11.50 -6.65 20.52
C PRO A 124 12.86 -5.95 20.47
N VAL A 125 13.71 -6.12 21.49
CA VAL A 125 15.08 -5.58 21.48
C VAL A 125 15.95 -6.41 20.56
N ARG A 126 15.88 -7.75 20.67
CA ARG A 126 16.62 -8.66 19.79
C ARG A 126 16.12 -8.60 18.34
N TYR A 127 14.81 -8.52 18.14
CA TYR A 127 14.20 -8.56 16.81
C TYR A 127 13.82 -7.18 16.26
N ARG A 128 14.44 -6.12 16.77
CA ARG A 128 14.10 -4.74 16.41
C ARG A 128 14.11 -4.51 14.89
N ASP A 129 15.16 -4.96 14.21
CA ASP A 129 15.37 -4.63 12.79
C ASP A 129 14.29 -5.24 11.89
N ILE A 130 13.90 -6.49 12.14
CA ILE A 130 12.83 -7.17 11.41
C ILE A 130 11.45 -6.64 11.78
N LEU A 131 11.24 -6.20 13.03
CA LEU A 131 10.00 -5.54 13.44
C LEU A 131 9.83 -4.19 12.73
N GLU A 132 10.90 -3.40 12.59
CA GLU A 132 10.90 -2.16 11.82
C GLU A 132 10.64 -2.43 10.33
N PHE A 133 11.20 -3.51 9.76
CA PHE A 133 10.89 -3.94 8.40
C PHE A 133 9.42 -4.34 8.22
N ILE A 134 8.85 -5.13 9.15
CA ILE A 134 7.42 -5.49 9.12
C ILE A 134 6.56 -4.22 9.19
N TYR A 135 6.90 -3.30 10.09
CA TYR A 135 6.20 -2.02 10.22
C TYR A 135 6.18 -1.25 8.88
N LEU A 136 7.33 -1.15 8.20
CA LEU A 136 7.39 -0.54 6.87
C LEU A 136 6.51 -1.26 5.86
N CYS A 137 6.55 -2.59 5.79
CA CYS A 137 5.68 -3.36 4.88
C CYS A 137 4.19 -3.02 5.11
N LEU A 138 3.75 -2.95 6.36
CA LEU A 138 2.38 -2.56 6.73
C LEU A 138 2.05 -1.13 6.26
N CYS A 139 2.93 -0.17 6.52
CA CYS A 139 2.78 1.22 6.06
C CYS A 139 2.78 1.37 4.53
N LEU A 140 3.47 0.48 3.83
CA LEU A 140 3.57 0.44 2.37
C LEU A 140 2.41 -0.34 1.71
N GLY A 141 1.40 -0.73 2.49
CA GLY A 141 0.14 -1.29 2.00
C GLY A 141 0.10 -2.82 1.98
N PHE A 142 0.90 -3.49 2.81
CA PHE A 142 0.68 -4.90 3.15
C PHE A 142 -0.51 -5.04 4.09
N GLU A 143 -1.50 -5.85 3.73
CA GLU A 143 -2.72 -6.08 4.51
C GLU A 143 -2.84 -7.55 4.97
N GLY A 144 -2.32 -8.50 4.18
CA GLY A 144 -2.41 -9.93 4.45
C GLY A 144 -3.84 -10.39 4.74
N ARG A 145 -4.02 -11.22 5.78
CA ARG A 145 -5.34 -11.74 6.18
C ARG A 145 -6.38 -10.67 6.48
N TYR A 146 -5.98 -9.44 6.81
CA TYR A 146 -6.92 -8.38 7.19
C TYR A 146 -7.67 -7.78 5.99
N LYS A 147 -7.16 -7.96 4.77
CA LYS A 147 -7.79 -7.49 3.52
C LYS A 147 -9.19 -8.07 3.29
N VAL A 148 -9.41 -9.32 3.70
CA VAL A 148 -10.66 -10.07 3.44
C VAL A 148 -11.48 -10.35 4.70
N MET A 149 -10.97 -9.98 5.88
CA MET A 149 -11.60 -10.28 7.16
C MET A 149 -12.69 -9.27 7.50
N SER A 150 -13.82 -9.75 8.05
CA SER A 150 -14.87 -8.87 8.60
C SER A 150 -14.30 -8.05 9.77
N LYS A 151 -14.49 -6.72 9.74
CA LYS A 151 -13.85 -5.75 10.65
C LYS A 151 -12.31 -5.76 10.61
N GLY A 152 -11.70 -6.33 9.56
CA GLY A 152 -10.24 -6.47 9.44
C GLY A 152 -9.48 -5.14 9.53
N GLN A 153 -10.02 -4.08 8.94
CA GLN A 153 -9.41 -2.75 8.95
C GLN A 153 -9.15 -2.21 10.37
N GLY A 154 -10.10 -2.39 11.29
CA GLY A 154 -9.96 -1.89 12.66
C GLY A 154 -8.87 -2.62 13.44
N GLU A 155 -8.78 -3.94 13.28
CA GLU A 155 -7.72 -4.75 13.89
C GLU A 155 -6.36 -4.45 13.26
N PHE A 156 -6.31 -4.28 11.94
CA PHE A 156 -5.10 -3.89 11.23
C PHE A 156 -4.54 -2.57 11.74
N GLU A 157 -5.37 -1.54 11.83
CA GLU A 157 -4.97 -0.24 12.38
C GLU A 157 -4.50 -0.32 13.83
N ARG A 158 -5.13 -1.18 14.65
CA ARG A 158 -4.70 -1.42 16.02
C ARG A 158 -3.30 -2.04 16.08
N ILE A 159 -3.03 -3.04 15.24
CA ILE A 159 -1.72 -3.69 15.14
C ILE A 159 -0.64 -2.69 14.70
N VAL A 160 -0.91 -1.91 13.65
CA VAL A 160 0.04 -0.89 13.15
C VAL A 160 0.36 0.15 14.24
N LYS A 161 -0.66 0.65 14.96
CA LYS A 161 -0.46 1.61 16.07
C LYS A 161 0.33 1.00 17.22
N GLN A 162 0.05 -0.26 17.58
CA GLN A 162 0.76 -0.96 18.65
C GLN A 162 2.23 -1.17 18.29
N LEU A 163 2.51 -1.62 17.06
CA LEU A 163 3.87 -1.83 16.57
C LEU A 163 4.64 -0.51 16.49
N HIS A 164 4.02 0.57 16.00
CA HIS A 164 4.63 1.90 16.00
C HIS A 164 4.99 2.37 17.42
N LYS A 165 4.08 2.20 18.39
CA LYS A 165 4.34 2.58 19.79
C LYS A 165 5.49 1.78 20.40
N GLN A 166 5.61 0.51 20.05
CA GLN A 166 6.69 -0.37 20.53
C GLN A 166 8.06 -0.01 19.94
N LEU A 167 8.08 0.46 18.69
CA LEU A 167 9.30 0.81 17.97
C LEU A 167 9.73 2.27 18.17
N ALA A 168 8.79 3.16 18.52
CA ALA A 168 9.06 4.56 18.78
C ALA A 168 10.18 4.70 19.83
N PRO A 169 11.19 5.55 19.58
CA PRO A 169 12.21 5.83 20.59
C PRO A 169 11.54 6.26 21.89
N GLU A 170 11.98 5.70 23.02
CA GLU A 170 11.65 6.32 24.31
C GLU A 170 12.13 7.78 24.24
N ALA A 171 11.38 8.69 24.87
CA ALA A 171 11.62 10.13 24.85
C ALA A 171 12.91 10.55 25.60
N SER A 172 14.01 9.85 25.38
CA SER A 172 15.37 10.22 25.72
C SER A 172 15.78 11.34 24.78
N GLY A 173 15.99 12.54 25.31
CA GLY A 173 16.11 13.83 24.62
C GLY A 173 17.23 14.02 23.59
N GLU A 174 17.74 12.96 22.98
CA GLU A 174 18.61 13.00 21.80
C GLU A 174 17.93 12.20 20.70
N ALA A 175 17.08 12.85 19.93
CA ALA A 175 16.40 12.22 18.80
C ALA A 175 17.45 11.72 17.78
N PRO A 176 17.57 10.41 17.53
CA PRO A 176 18.36 9.93 16.41
C PRO A 176 17.59 10.29 15.13
N SER A 177 18.27 11.05 14.28
CA SER A 177 17.77 11.61 13.03
C SER A 177 17.59 10.55 11.93
N VAL A 178 16.70 9.56 12.11
CA VAL A 178 16.46 8.52 11.08
C VAL A 178 14.98 8.21 10.83
N PHE A 179 14.06 8.67 11.69
CA PHE A 179 12.62 8.67 11.38
C PHE A 179 12.20 9.81 10.43
N HIS A 180 13.11 10.24 9.56
CA HIS A 180 12.81 11.06 8.38
C HIS A 180 12.82 10.19 7.11
N LEU A 181 12.17 9.01 7.15
CA LEU A 181 11.38 8.68 5.96
C LEU A 181 10.25 9.70 5.95
N ASP A 182 10.51 10.84 5.31
CA ASP A 182 9.47 11.68 4.76
C ASP A 182 8.79 10.87 3.64
N LEU A 183 8.01 9.87 4.08
CA LEU A 183 6.85 9.32 3.38
C LEU A 183 5.77 10.41 3.25
N GLY A 184 6.17 11.69 3.22
CA GLY A 184 5.86 12.54 2.09
C GLY A 184 4.37 12.61 1.88
N ARG A 185 3.61 12.97 2.94
CA ARG A 185 2.18 13.26 2.81
C ARG A 185 1.38 12.21 2.00
N GLN A 186 1.81 10.95 2.04
CA GLN A 186 1.18 9.86 1.28
C GLN A 186 0.70 8.73 2.19
N ALA A 187 1.25 8.61 3.40
CA ALA A 187 0.63 7.86 4.51
C ALA A 187 -0.67 8.51 5.04
N SER A 188 -1.03 9.71 4.55
CA SER A 188 -2.31 10.39 4.79
C SER A 188 -3.12 10.60 3.50
N ARG A 189 -2.98 9.70 2.51
CA ARG A 189 -3.93 9.60 1.38
C ARG A 189 -4.81 8.35 1.42
N TYR A 190 -4.81 7.66 2.56
CA TYR A 190 -5.91 6.81 3.02
C TYR A 190 -6.78 7.56 4.04
N GLN A 191 -6.99 8.86 3.86
CA GLN A 191 -8.33 9.34 4.21
C GLN A 191 -9.26 8.63 3.25
N LEU A 192 -10.20 7.86 3.82
CA LEU A 192 -11.31 7.25 3.12
C LEU A 192 -11.62 8.11 1.89
N ARG A 193 -11.32 7.58 0.70
CA ARG A 193 -12.09 7.93 -0.47
C ARG A 193 -13.47 7.38 -0.13
N LYS A 194 -14.18 8.17 0.66
CA LYS A 194 -15.57 8.07 1.02
C LYS A 194 -16.19 7.63 -0.28
N GLN A 195 -16.73 6.40 -0.30
CA GLN A 195 -17.63 6.00 -1.34
C GLN A 195 -18.64 7.14 -1.43
N ILE A 196 -18.43 8.04 -2.38
CA ILE A 196 -19.52 8.70 -3.05
C ILE A 196 -20.18 7.50 -3.72
N SER A 197 -21.04 6.83 -2.95
CA SER A 197 -21.84 5.71 -3.39
C SER A 197 -22.43 6.18 -4.71
N LEU A 198 -22.32 5.40 -5.79
CA LEU A 198 -22.87 5.79 -7.09
C LEU A 198 -24.29 6.37 -6.96
N ARG A 199 -25.05 5.92 -5.94
CA ARG A 199 -26.34 6.47 -5.50
C ARG A 199 -26.35 7.98 -5.29
N SER A 200 -25.33 8.58 -4.68
CA SER A 200 -25.23 10.03 -4.46
C SER A 200 -24.94 10.82 -5.75
N LEU A 201 -24.21 10.23 -6.71
CA LEU A 201 -24.04 10.78 -8.06
C LEU A 201 -25.36 10.72 -8.85
N PHE A 202 -26.07 9.59 -8.78
CA PHE A 202 -27.40 9.45 -9.40
C PHE A 202 -28.43 10.39 -8.76
N MET A 203 -28.44 10.53 -7.43
CA MET A 203 -29.31 11.48 -6.71
C MET A 203 -29.02 12.93 -7.07
N GLY A 204 -27.74 13.30 -7.17
CA GLY A 204 -27.34 14.65 -7.60
C GLY A 204 -27.77 14.95 -9.04
N GLY A 205 -27.56 14.00 -9.97
CA GLY A 205 -27.99 14.13 -11.35
C GLY A 205 -29.51 14.26 -11.51
N ALA A 206 -30.28 13.45 -10.76
CA ALA A 206 -31.74 13.52 -10.76
C ALA A 206 -32.26 14.87 -10.22
N LEU A 207 -31.62 15.41 -9.18
CA LEU A 207 -31.99 16.72 -8.62
C LEU A 207 -31.75 17.85 -9.63
N ILE A 208 -30.62 17.84 -10.32
CA ILE A 208 -30.30 18.85 -11.34
C ILE A 208 -31.30 18.78 -12.51
N LEU A 209 -31.61 17.58 -12.98
CA LEU A 209 -32.63 17.37 -14.02
C LEU A 209 -34.01 17.89 -13.58
N ALA A 210 -34.41 17.65 -12.33
CA ALA A 210 -35.68 18.15 -11.81
C ALA A 210 -35.73 19.69 -11.74
N ILE A 211 -34.63 20.34 -11.35
CA ILE A 211 -34.53 21.82 -11.34
C ILE A 211 -34.62 22.37 -12.76
N ILE A 212 -33.87 21.81 -13.70
CA ILE A 212 -33.92 22.23 -15.12
C ILE A 212 -35.34 22.06 -15.67
N PHE A 213 -35.98 20.91 -15.41
CA PHE A 213 -37.35 20.66 -15.84
C PHE A 213 -38.35 21.66 -15.23
N GLY A 214 -38.23 21.96 -13.93
CA GLY A 214 -39.07 22.94 -13.26
C GLY A 214 -38.91 24.36 -13.81
N LEU A 215 -37.67 24.79 -14.08
CA LEU A 215 -37.39 26.09 -14.70
C LEU A 215 -37.97 26.17 -16.11
N TYR A 216 -37.80 25.12 -16.91
CA TYR A 216 -38.34 25.04 -18.27
C TYR A 216 -39.87 25.10 -18.24
N HIS A 217 -40.51 24.39 -17.31
CA HIS A 217 -41.96 24.39 -17.17
C HIS A 217 -42.50 25.77 -16.76
N HIS A 218 -41.83 26.44 -15.83
CA HIS A 218 -42.19 27.79 -15.41
C HIS A 218 -42.02 28.82 -16.54
N GLN A 219 -40.94 28.71 -17.32
CA GLN A 219 -40.69 29.60 -18.45
C GLN A 219 -41.73 29.40 -19.57
N LEU A 220 -42.11 28.17 -19.88
CA LEU A 220 -43.20 27.89 -20.81
C LEU A 220 -44.55 28.37 -20.30
N ASN A 221 -44.84 28.21 -19.01
CA ASN A 221 -46.11 28.64 -18.44
C ASN A 221 -46.27 30.18 -18.52
N ASN A 222 -45.17 30.91 -18.28
CA ASN A 222 -45.17 32.36 -18.41
C ASN A 222 -45.34 32.80 -19.87
N GLN A 223 -44.65 32.17 -20.82
CA GLN A 223 -44.84 32.46 -22.25
C GLN A 223 -46.26 32.13 -22.74
N THR A 224 -46.86 31.06 -22.21
CA THR A 224 -48.24 30.68 -22.54
C THR A 224 -49.22 31.74 -22.02
N GLN A 225 -49.00 32.28 -20.82
CA GLN A 225 -49.83 33.36 -20.26
C GLN A 225 -49.66 34.68 -21.01
N ASP A 226 -48.46 35.01 -21.47
CA ASP A 226 -48.21 36.24 -22.25
C ASP A 226 -48.88 36.16 -23.63
N VAL A 227 -48.83 35.01 -24.30
CA VAL A 227 -49.52 34.80 -25.59
C VAL A 227 -51.05 34.84 -25.40
N LEU A 228 -51.58 34.26 -24.32
CA LEU A 228 -53.02 34.32 -24.01
C LEU A 228 -53.48 35.75 -23.64
N ARG A 229 -52.64 36.55 -22.97
CA ARG A 229 -52.92 37.97 -22.71
C ARG A 229 -52.91 38.80 -23.98
N GLN A 230 -51.95 38.58 -24.89
CA GLN A 230 -51.90 39.24 -26.19
C GLN A 230 -53.11 38.90 -27.07
N LEU A 231 -53.55 37.64 -27.06
CA LEU A 231 -54.78 37.22 -27.74
C LEU A 231 -56.04 37.84 -27.09
N GLY A 232 -56.06 38.00 -25.77
CA GLY A 232 -57.16 38.65 -25.04
C GLY A 232 -57.25 40.17 -25.27
N GLU A 233 -56.11 40.85 -25.49
CA GLU A 233 -56.09 42.28 -25.84
C GLU A 233 -56.49 42.55 -27.29
N LEU A 234 -56.27 41.60 -28.22
CA LEU A 234 -56.69 41.72 -29.63
C LEU A 234 -58.17 41.39 -29.87
N LEU A 235 -58.85 40.79 -28.89
CA LEU A 235 -60.26 40.40 -28.95
C LEU A 235 -61.21 41.38 -28.22
N LYS A 236 -60.70 42.56 -27.87
CA LYS A 236 -61.44 43.67 -27.25
C LYS A 236 -61.48 44.86 -28.19
#